data_AF-A0A519C3K8-F1
#
_entry.id   AF-A0A519C3K8-F1
#
_cell.length_a   1.000
_cell.length_b   1.000
_cell.length_c   1.000
_cell.angle_alpha   90.00
_cell.angle_beta   90.00
_cell.angle_gamma   90.00
#
_symmetry.space_group_name_H-M   'P 1'
#
loop_
_entity.id
_entity.type
_entity.pdbx_description
1 polymer ?
#
loop_
_entity_poly.entity_id
_entity_poly.type
_entity_poly.pdbx_seq_one_letter_code
_entity_poly.pdbx_strand_id
1 'polypeptide(L)'
;METHVRFRLEEGGDWIERPLFDWRRVRDTGGHDTLRPVIRTCLEIAGGDYDIELCLQDRSRMRHRMIIGRKFIRIGFVINPQRQCIHKKELSAPRVRINLDV
;
A
#
# COMPACT_ATOMS: atom_id res chain seq x y z
N MET A 1 14.21 11.93 16.26
CA MET A 1 12.89 11.35 15.92
C MET A 1 12.92 11.03 14.44
N GLU A 2 12.50 9.83 14.04
CA GLU A 2 12.41 9.49 12.62
C GLU A 2 11.31 10.32 11.95
N THR A 3 11.63 10.92 10.80
CA THR A 3 10.70 11.80 10.06
C THR A 3 10.34 11.23 8.70
N HIS A 4 11.10 10.26 8.21
CA HIS A 4 10.95 9.65 6.89
C HIS A 4 11.16 8.15 6.99
N VAL A 5 10.53 7.41 6.07
CA VAL A 5 10.72 5.99 5.89
C VAL A 5 11.21 5.74 4.46
N ARG A 6 12.17 4.82 4.34
CA ARG A 6 12.70 4.35 3.06
C ARG A 6 12.26 2.91 2.83
N PHE A 7 11.76 2.64 1.63
CA PHE A 7 11.35 1.30 1.21
C PHE A 7 11.56 1.15 -0.30
N ARG A 8 11.53 -0.09 -0.77
CA ARG A 8 11.56 -0.44 -2.20
C ARG A 8 10.40 -1.38 -2.50
N LEU A 9 9.83 -1.29 -3.69
CA LEU A 9 8.69 -2.13 -4.06
C LEU A 9 9.12 -3.55 -4.45
N GLU A 10 10.34 -3.69 -4.96
CA GLU A 10 10.92 -4.93 -5.46
C GLU A 10 12.40 -5.02 -5.06
N GLU A 11 12.92 -6.24 -5.02
CA GLU A 11 14.35 -6.47 -4.78
C GLU A 11 15.18 -5.93 -5.95
N GLY A 12 16.25 -5.21 -5.63
CA GLY A 12 17.07 -4.51 -6.63
C GLY A 12 16.45 -3.24 -7.21
N GLY A 13 15.21 -2.90 -6.86
CA GLY A 13 14.58 -1.64 -7.28
C GLY A 13 15.07 -0.44 -6.47
N ASP A 14 14.80 0.75 -6.99
CA ASP A 14 15.19 2.01 -6.35
C ASP A 14 14.49 2.24 -5.01
N TRP A 15 15.20 2.98 -4.15
CA TRP A 15 14.66 3.42 -2.88
C TRP A 15 13.65 4.55 -3.09
N ILE A 16 12.47 4.35 -2.51
CA ILE A 16 11.45 5.37 -2.36
C ILE A 16 11.52 5.89 -0.94
N GLU A 17 11.56 7.21 -0.80
CA GLU A 17 11.50 7.90 0.48
C GLU A 17 10.16 8.63 0.63
N ARG A 18 9.54 8.51 1.80
CA ARG A 18 8.29 9.20 2.13
C ARG A 18 8.30 9.72 3.56
N PRO A 19 7.62 10.85 3.83
CA PRO A 19 7.40 11.30 5.19
C PRO A 19 6.71 10.20 6.02
N LEU A 20 7.27 9.93 7.20
CA LEU A 20 6.65 9.07 8.19
C LEU A 20 5.46 9.82 8.78
N PHE A 21 4.26 9.26 8.63
CA PHE A 21 3.04 9.84 9.19
C PHE A 21 2.80 9.37 10.63
N ASP A 22 2.94 8.07 10.90
CA ASP A 22 2.72 7.48 12.21
C ASP A 22 3.40 6.11 12.34
N TRP A 23 3.53 5.59 13.56
CA TRP A 23 3.87 4.21 13.87
C TRP A 23 2.65 3.47 14.39
N ARG A 24 2.26 2.39 13.71
CA ARG A 24 1.08 1.62 14.09
C ARG A 24 1.43 0.23 14.60
N ARG A 25 0.91 -0.11 15.79
CA ARG A 25 0.92 -1.48 16.28
C ARG A 25 -0.15 -2.29 15.54
N VAL A 26 0.29 -3.35 14.86
CA VAL A 26 -0.57 -4.24 14.07
C VAL A 26 -0.36 -5.67 14.54
N ARG A 27 -1.45 -6.30 14.97
CA ARG A 27 -1.51 -7.73 15.28
C ARG A 27 -1.73 -8.53 14.00
N ASP A 28 -0.84 -9.48 13.72
CA ASP A 28 -1.06 -10.42 12.62
C ASP A 28 -1.98 -11.58 13.01
N THR A 29 -2.31 -12.43 12.04
CA THR A 29 -3.17 -13.61 12.26
C THR A 29 -2.52 -14.68 13.13
N GLY A 30 -1.20 -14.64 13.32
CA GLY A 30 -0.47 -15.52 14.23
C GLY A 30 -0.44 -15.00 15.67
N GLY A 31 -1.05 -13.83 15.94
CA GLY A 31 -1.10 -13.21 17.26
C GLY A 31 0.12 -12.36 17.59
N HIS A 32 1.07 -12.18 16.67
CA HIS A 32 2.25 -11.36 16.91
C HIS A 32 1.94 -9.89 16.64
N ASP A 33 2.31 -9.04 17.60
CA ASP A 33 2.21 -7.59 17.47
C ASP A 33 3.49 -7.04 16.83
N THR A 34 3.32 -6.28 15.75
CA THR A 34 4.43 -5.63 15.02
C THR A 34 4.20 -4.12 14.95
N LEU A 35 5.25 -3.33 15.13
CA LEU A 35 5.23 -1.90 14.84
C LEU A 35 5.53 -1.69 13.36
N ARG A 36 4.68 -0.93 12.69
CA ARG A 36 4.77 -0.71 11.24
C ARG A 36 4.70 0.78 10.93
N PRO A 37 5.59 1.30 10.07
CA PRO A 37 5.53 2.69 9.68
C PRO A 37 4.33 2.92 8.77
N VAL A 38 3.69 4.07 8.95
CA VAL A 38 2.53 4.51 8.17
C VAL A 38 2.94 5.70 7.34
N ILE A 39 2.58 5.68 6.06
CA ILE A 39 2.72 6.82 5.15
C ILE A 39 1.33 7.27 4.70
N ARG A 40 1.21 8.53 4.27
CA ARG A 40 0.05 9.01 3.52
C ARG A 40 0.35 8.96 2.02
N THR A 41 -0.59 8.45 1.24
CA THR A 41 -0.47 8.36 -0.22
C THR A 41 -1.85 8.35 -0.87
N CYS A 42 -1.92 8.68 -2.16
CA CYS A 42 -3.12 8.54 -2.98
C CYS A 42 -3.22 7.09 -3.51
N LEU A 43 -4.40 6.49 -3.39
CA LEU A 43 -4.79 5.22 -4.00
C LEU A 43 -5.82 5.49 -5.09
N GLU A 44 -5.51 5.12 -6.33
CA GLU A 44 -6.50 5.08 -7.41
C GLU A 44 -7.13 3.69 -7.47
N ILE A 45 -8.45 3.61 -7.37
CA ILE A 45 -9.19 2.35 -7.49
C ILE A 45 -10.60 2.62 -8.01
N ALA A 46 -11.07 1.77 -8.93
CA ALA A 46 -12.40 1.88 -9.54
C ALA A 46 -12.70 3.25 -10.19
N GLY A 47 -11.67 3.93 -10.72
CA GLY A 47 -11.80 5.24 -11.34
C GLY A 47 -11.91 6.41 -10.36
N GLY A 48 -11.69 6.17 -9.05
CA GLY A 48 -11.63 7.21 -8.03
C GLY A 48 -10.27 7.29 -7.37
N ASP A 49 -9.91 8.51 -6.92
CA ASP A 49 -8.71 8.79 -6.14
C ASP A 49 -9.06 8.95 -4.66
N TYR A 50 -8.28 8.28 -3.80
CA TYR A 50 -8.51 8.26 -2.36
C TYR A 50 -7.22 8.52 -1.61
N ASP A 51 -7.22 9.52 -0.74
CA ASP A 51 -6.16 9.71 0.25
C ASP A 51 -6.24 8.62 1.32
N ILE A 52 -5.17 7.84 1.44
CA ILE A 52 -5.10 6.71 2.36
C ILE A 52 -3.88 6.80 3.29
N GLU A 53 -4.04 6.17 4.44
CA GLU A 53 -2.93 5.78 5.31
C GLU A 53 -2.50 4.36 4.95
N LEU A 54 -1.28 4.21 4.44
CA LEU A 54 -0.70 2.93 4.07
C LEU A 54 0.31 2.47 5.11
N CYS A 55 0.02 1.31 5.71
CA CYS A 55 0.90 0.65 6.66
C CYS A 55 1.92 -0.21 5.89
N LEU A 56 3.21 0.11 6.01
CA LEU A 56 4.28 -0.58 5.31
C LEU A 56 4.69 -1.86 6.07
N GLN A 57 4.85 -2.95 5.33
CA GLN A 57 5.33 -4.23 5.82
C GLN A 57 5.95 -5.01 4.66
N ASP A 58 7.05 -5.71 4.91
CA ASP A 58 7.59 -6.63 3.92
C ASP A 58 6.62 -7.79 3.68
N ARG A 59 6.12 -7.86 2.45
CA ARG A 59 5.23 -8.92 1.93
C ARG A 59 5.78 -9.52 0.64
N SER A 60 7.08 -9.40 0.38
CA SER A 60 7.76 -9.91 -0.81
C SER A 60 7.50 -11.40 -1.06
N ARG A 61 7.36 -12.18 0.02
CA ARG A 61 7.07 -13.62 0.00
C ARG A 61 5.58 -13.98 -0.17
N MET A 62 4.68 -12.99 -0.24
CA MET A 62 3.24 -13.22 -0.34
C MET A 62 2.73 -13.02 -1.77
N ARG A 63 1.72 -13.80 -2.18
CA ARG A 63 1.06 -13.68 -3.50
C ARG A 63 0.50 -12.28 -3.76
N HIS A 64 -0.07 -11.65 -2.74
CA HIS A 64 -0.59 -10.28 -2.81
C HIS A 64 0.19 -9.39 -1.85
N ARG A 65 0.91 -8.40 -2.40
CA ARG A 65 1.82 -7.53 -1.65
C ARG A 65 1.09 -6.38 -0.93
N MET A 66 -0.16 -6.09 -1.29
CA MET A 66 -1.00 -5.06 -0.66
C MET A 66 -2.28 -5.69 -0.11
N ILE A 67 -2.73 -5.21 1.06
CA ILE A 67 -4.02 -5.57 1.65
C ILE A 67 -4.84 -4.30 1.81
N ILE A 68 -6.06 -4.32 1.25
CA ILE A 68 -7.06 -3.29 1.50
C ILE A 68 -7.87 -3.71 2.73
N GLY A 69 -7.78 -2.91 3.80
CA GLY A 69 -8.49 -3.18 5.05
C GLY A 69 -9.97 -2.83 4.97
N ARG A 70 -10.76 -3.39 5.89
CA ARG A 70 -12.21 -3.13 6.01
C ARG A 70 -12.56 -1.63 6.17
N LYS A 71 -11.68 -0.84 6.80
CA LYS A 71 -11.88 0.61 6.96
C LYS A 71 -12.04 1.31 5.61
N PHE A 72 -11.20 0.95 4.63
CA PHE A 72 -11.29 1.49 3.28
C PHE A 72 -12.56 0.99 2.57
N ILE A 73 -12.84 -0.32 2.64
CA ILE A 73 -14.01 -0.91 1.95
C ILE A 73 -15.33 -0.23 2.37
N ARG A 74 -15.45 0.13 3.66
CA ARG A 74 -16.66 0.76 4.21
C ARG A 74 -16.99 2.15 3.62
N ILE A 75 -16.10 2.76 2.83
CA ILE A 75 -16.37 4.06 2.19
C ILE A 75 -17.29 3.98 0.97
N GLY A 76 -17.68 2.77 0.55
CA GLY A 76 -18.62 2.59 -0.58
C GLY A 76 -18.37 1.37 -1.46
N PHE A 77 -17.48 0.46 -1.06
CA PHE A 77 -17.14 -0.72 -1.84
C PHE A 77 -17.86 -1.98 -1.34
N VAL A 78 -18.23 -2.84 -2.29
CA VAL A 78 -18.75 -4.19 -2.01
C VAL A 78 -17.80 -5.21 -2.64
N ILE A 79 -17.46 -6.24 -1.86
CA ILE A 79 -16.60 -7.33 -2.34
C ILE A 79 -17.48 -8.48 -2.82
N ASN A 80 -17.38 -8.81 -4.12
CA ASN A 80 -17.94 -10.05 -4.66
C ASN A 80 -16.83 -11.13 -4.71
N PRO A 81 -16.87 -12.16 -3.84
CA PRO A 81 -15.81 -13.17 -3.77
C PRO A 81 -15.75 -14.11 -4.98
N GLN A 82 -16.78 -14.12 -5.84
CA GLN A 82 -16.82 -14.96 -7.04
C GLN A 82 -16.18 -14.28 -8.26
N ARG A 83 -15.73 -13.02 -8.14
CA ARG A 83 -15.15 -12.26 -9.24
C ARG A 83 -13.78 -11.71 -8.84
N GLN A 84 -12.91 -11.57 -9.82
CA GLN A 84 -11.59 -10.95 -9.68
C GLN A 84 -11.36 -10.00 -10.85
N CYS A 85 -10.56 -8.95 -10.63
CA CYS A 85 -10.16 -8.00 -11.68
C CYS A 85 -11.33 -7.33 -12.45
N ILE A 86 -12.40 -6.95 -11.74
CA ILE A 86 -13.61 -6.35 -12.35
C ILE A 86 -13.46 -4.88 -12.75
N HIS A 87 -12.49 -4.17 -12.18
CA HIS A 87 -12.15 -2.82 -12.60
C HIS A 87 -11.13 -2.89 -13.73
N LYS A 88 -11.20 -1.93 -14.67
CA LYS A 88 -10.25 -1.85 -15.78
C LYS A 88 -8.83 -1.92 -15.26
N LYS A 89 -7.99 -2.70 -15.96
CA LYS A 89 -6.56 -2.82 -15.70
C LYS A 89 -5.76 -1.70 -16.38
N GLU A 90 -6.42 -0.62 -16.81
CA GLU A 90 -5.70 0.57 -17.26
C GLU A 90 -4.84 1.02 -16.09
N LEU A 91 -3.53 0.85 -16.24
CA LEU A 91 -2.58 1.29 -15.23
C LEU A 91 -2.64 2.82 -15.24
N SER A 92 -2.89 3.40 -14.07
CA SER A 92 -2.62 4.81 -13.83
C SER A 92 -1.21 5.12 -14.33
N ALA A 93 -1.01 6.24 -15.03
CA ALA A 93 0.33 6.74 -15.28
C ALA A 93 1.09 6.75 -13.94
N PRO A 94 2.32 6.22 -13.85
CA PRO A 94 3.04 6.13 -12.58
C PRO A 94 3.09 7.49 -11.88
N ARG A 95 2.35 7.60 -10.78
CA ARG A 95 2.28 8.84 -9.97
C ARG A 95 3.53 9.00 -9.10
N VAL A 96 4.31 7.93 -8.96
CA VAL A 96 5.68 7.95 -8.44
C VAL A 96 6.60 7.72 -9.63
N ARG A 97 7.36 8.76 -10.00
CA ARG A 97 8.50 8.58 -10.90
C ARG A 97 9.61 7.96 -10.07
N ILE A 98 9.79 6.67 -10.25
CA ILE A 98 11.05 6.03 -9.93
C ILE A 98 12.03 6.58 -10.98
N ASN A 99 13.17 7.15 -10.56
CA ASN A 99 14.21 7.55 -11.50
C ASN A 99 14.76 6.27 -12.17
N LEU A 100 14.07 5.83 -13.22
CA LEU A 100 14.59 4.87 -14.17
C LEU A 100 15.56 5.67 -15.04
N ASP A 101 16.73 5.95 -14.48
CA ASP A 101 17.87 6.39 -15.28
C ASP A 101 18.25 5.19 -16.14
N VAL A 102 17.98 5.33 -17.44
CA VAL A 102 18.29 4.38 -18.52
C VAL A 102 19.78 4.37 -18.80
#